data_AF-A0AAD6UXM2-F1
#
_entry.id   AF-A0AAD6UXM2-F1
#
_cell.length_a   1.000
_cell.length_b   1.000
_cell.length_c   1.000
_cell.angle_alpha   90.00
_cell.angle_beta   90.00
_cell.angle_gamma   90.00
#
_symmetry.space_group_name_H-M   'P 1'
#
loop_
_entity.id
_entity.type
_entity.pdbx_description
1 polymer ?
#
loop_
_entity_poly.entity_id
_entity_poly.type
_entity_poly.pdbx_seq_one_letter_code
_entity_poly.pdbx_strand_id
1 'polypeptide(L)'
;GYLWLPVVTFADRGTKQIDVAAKDEKRAYTVMVTSSLDGDYLPMQAIHSGKTDGSLPKPTAVGMKEAKQYGFIFSAARSQKKGAYYSTIHTLKDWVNTILEPWRQQVIEEDGLPEDQKMVAYIDIYPGHTSEAFRVFVFNEHPHIILIFVPGGC
;
A
#
# COMPACT_ATOMS: atom_id res chain seq x y z
N GLY A 1 21.69 4.14 32.13
CA GLY A 1 21.95 4.46 30.73
C GLY A 1 22.35 3.18 30.03
N TYR A 2 21.53 2.69 29.11
CA TYR A 2 21.81 1.45 28.39
C TYR A 2 22.50 1.78 27.06
N LEU A 3 23.74 1.33 26.94
CA LEU A 3 24.57 1.45 25.76
C LEU A 3 24.11 0.42 24.72
N TRP A 4 23.63 0.89 23.57
CA TRP A 4 23.39 0.05 22.40
C TRP A 4 24.75 -0.39 21.84
N LEU A 5 25.08 -1.68 21.94
CA LEU A 5 26.15 -2.28 21.15
C LEU A 5 25.54 -2.84 19.86
N PRO A 6 26.05 -2.48 18.66
CA PRO A 6 25.66 -3.14 17.43
C PRO A 6 26.18 -4.59 17.43
N VAL A 7 25.39 -5.50 16.86
CA VAL A 7 25.80 -6.89 16.59
C VAL A 7 26.97 -6.84 15.61
N VAL A 8 28.17 -7.21 16.06
CA VAL A 8 29.37 -7.32 15.23
C VAL A 8 29.56 -8.77 14.78
N THR A 9 29.58 -9.00 13.47
CA THR A 9 30.14 -10.21 12.88
C THR A 9 31.67 -10.07 12.84
N PHE A 10 32.37 -11.03 13.46
CA PHE A 10 33.83 -11.13 13.36
C PHE A 10 34.22 -11.51 11.93
N ALA A 11 35.02 -10.67 11.28
CA ALA A 11 35.67 -11.00 10.00
C ALA A 11 37.18 -11.16 10.22
N ASP A 12 37.80 -12.10 9.51
CA ASP A 12 39.23 -12.37 9.62
C ASP A 12 40.08 -11.15 9.22
N ARG A 13 41.18 -10.99 9.96
CA ARG A 13 42.11 -9.85 9.86
C ARG A 13 42.76 -9.83 8.47
N GLY A 14 42.34 -8.90 7.61
CA GLY A 14 42.85 -8.77 6.24
C GLY A 14 41.76 -8.64 5.17
N THR A 15 40.49 -8.82 5.53
CA THR A 15 39.36 -8.68 4.62
C THR A 15 39.14 -7.20 4.23
N LYS A 16 39.29 -6.87 2.93
CA LYS A 16 39.14 -5.48 2.42
C LYS A 16 37.69 -5.05 2.19
N GLN A 17 36.75 -5.99 2.17
CA GLN A 17 35.31 -5.75 2.14
C GLN A 17 34.66 -6.53 3.29
N ILE A 18 34.30 -5.80 4.34
CA ILE A 18 33.43 -6.33 5.40
C ILE A 18 32.01 -6.19 4.87
N ASP A 19 31.37 -7.32 4.59
CA ASP A 19 29.94 -7.36 4.34
C ASP A 19 29.23 -7.01 5.66
N VAL A 20 28.86 -5.74 5.80
CA VAL A 20 28.07 -5.31 6.96
C VAL A 20 26.68 -5.90 6.74
N ALA A 21 26.32 -6.87 7.58
CA ALA A 21 24.99 -7.49 7.64
C ALA A 21 23.91 -6.46 7.99
N ALA A 22 23.60 -5.56 7.05
CA ALA A 22 22.53 -4.56 7.08
C ALA A 22 22.61 -3.59 5.88
N LYS A 23 23.74 -3.50 5.16
CA LYS A 23 23.97 -2.37 4.23
C LYS A 23 23.25 -2.48 2.89
N ASP A 24 22.86 -3.69 2.47
CA ASP A 24 22.28 -3.95 1.14
C ASP A 24 20.78 -4.25 1.11
N GLU A 25 20.08 -4.21 2.24
CA GLU A 25 18.63 -4.36 2.20
C GLU A 25 17.98 -3.01 1.85
N LYS A 26 17.87 -2.71 0.55
CA LYS A 26 16.98 -1.65 0.03
C LYS A 26 15.56 -1.94 0.52
N ARG A 27 15.16 -1.28 1.60
CA ARG A 27 13.77 -1.28 2.10
C ARG A 27 12.93 -0.38 1.20
N ALA A 28 12.61 -0.89 0.02
CA ALA A 28 11.69 -0.24 -0.89
C ALA A 28 10.24 -0.53 -0.47
N TYR A 29 9.40 0.50 -0.55
CA TYR A 29 7.95 0.40 -0.42
C TYR A 29 7.31 1.23 -1.53
N THR A 30 6.11 0.86 -1.96
CA THR A 30 5.30 1.64 -2.89
C THR A 30 4.23 2.38 -2.11
N VAL A 31 3.97 3.64 -2.44
CA VAL A 31 2.81 4.37 -1.95
C VAL A 31 1.76 4.40 -3.06
N MET A 32 0.56 3.90 -2.77
CA MET A 32 -0.60 4.10 -3.63
C MET A 32 -1.28 5.40 -3.19
N VAL A 33 -1.19 6.40 -4.08
CA VAL A 33 -1.81 7.71 -3.89
C VAL A 33 -3.13 7.73 -4.63
N THR A 34 -4.18 8.23 -3.99
CA THR A 34 -5.49 8.38 -4.59
C THR A 34 -5.99 9.79 -4.34
N SER A 35 -6.49 10.43 -5.38
CA SER A 35 -7.08 11.77 -5.30
C SER A 35 -8.47 11.76 -5.90
N SER A 36 -9.34 12.63 -5.39
CA SER A 36 -10.65 12.90 -5.98
C SER A 36 -10.50 13.89 -7.15
N LEU A 37 -11.51 13.98 -8.00
CA LEU A 37 -11.57 15.00 -9.05
C LEU A 37 -11.85 16.40 -8.50
N ASP A 38 -12.38 16.50 -7.28
CA ASP A 38 -12.63 17.77 -6.60
C ASP A 38 -11.38 18.33 -5.88
N GLY A 39 -10.25 17.60 -5.96
CA GLY A 39 -8.95 18.05 -5.48
C GLY A 39 -8.53 17.50 -4.12
N ASP A 40 -9.32 16.61 -3.52
CA ASP A 40 -8.96 15.96 -2.26
C ASP A 40 -7.95 14.84 -2.46
N TYR A 41 -7.13 14.61 -1.42
CA TYR A 41 -6.34 13.40 -1.31
C TYR A 41 -7.00 12.44 -0.34
N LEU A 42 -7.22 11.22 -0.80
CA LEU A 42 -7.66 10.13 0.06
C LEU A 42 -6.48 9.61 0.88
N PRO A 43 -6.76 8.91 2.00
CA PRO A 43 -5.71 8.27 2.79
C PRO A 43 -4.80 7.38 1.93
N MET A 44 -3.50 7.41 2.21
CA MET A 44 -2.50 6.68 1.42
C MET A 44 -2.36 5.23 1.89
N GLN A 45 -2.08 4.33 0.94
CA GLN A 45 -1.62 2.98 1.24
C GLN A 45 -0.11 2.86 1.02
N ALA A 46 0.63 2.49 2.07
CA ALA A 46 2.04 2.14 1.98
C ALA A 46 2.22 0.62 1.90
N ILE A 47 2.74 0.15 0.77
CA ILE A 47 2.95 -1.27 0.46
C ILE A 47 4.40 -1.64 0.68
N HIS A 48 4.66 -2.42 1.73
CA HIS A 48 6.00 -2.87 2.09
C HIS A 48 6.29 -4.26 1.50
N SER A 49 7.54 -4.49 1.10
CA SER A 49 7.98 -5.83 0.72
C SER A 49 7.85 -6.80 1.89
N GLY A 50 7.33 -8.00 1.65
CA GLY A 50 7.25 -9.03 2.68
C GLY A 50 6.02 -9.93 2.55
N LYS A 51 5.99 -10.98 3.38
CA LYS A 51 4.88 -11.95 3.42
C LYS A 51 3.94 -11.77 4.59
N THR A 52 4.38 -11.05 5.62
CA THR A 52 3.67 -10.93 6.90
C THR A 52 3.78 -9.51 7.43
N ASP A 53 2.93 -9.19 8.40
CA ASP A 53 2.86 -7.89 9.05
C ASP A 53 4.15 -7.55 9.83
N GLY A 54 5.00 -8.56 10.11
CA GLY A 54 6.35 -8.33 10.63
C GLY A 54 7.27 -7.56 9.68
N SER A 55 6.87 -7.39 8.41
CA SER A 55 7.58 -6.58 7.42
C SER A 55 7.12 -5.12 7.38
N LEU A 56 6.08 -4.77 8.16
CA LEU A 56 5.57 -3.42 8.28
C LEU A 56 6.38 -2.59 9.28
N PRO A 57 6.33 -1.26 9.21
CA PRO A 57 6.84 -0.42 10.28
C PRO A 57 6.20 -0.79 11.62
N LYS A 58 6.97 -0.71 12.70
CA LYS A 58 6.47 -1.04 14.03
C LYS A 58 5.27 -0.15 14.37
N PRO A 59 4.25 -0.65 15.10
CA PRO A 59 3.16 0.17 15.61
C PRO A 59 3.64 1.36 16.47
N THR A 60 4.82 1.25 17.06
CA THR A 60 5.48 2.28 17.88
C THR A 60 6.45 3.17 17.09
N ALA A 61 6.51 3.06 15.76
CA ALA A 61 7.34 3.93 14.94
C ALA A 61 6.86 5.39 15.06
N VAL A 62 7.81 6.32 14.98
CA VAL A 62 7.53 7.77 14.96
C VAL A 62 6.56 8.08 13.83
N GLY A 63 5.50 8.84 14.11
CA GLY A 63 4.47 9.21 13.14
C GLY A 63 3.40 8.15 12.87
N MET A 64 3.55 6.90 13.34
CA MET A 64 2.57 5.82 13.07
C MET A 64 1.18 6.12 13.64
N LYS A 65 1.12 6.73 14.83
CA LYS A 65 -0.16 7.12 15.45
C LYS A 65 -0.89 8.14 14.58
N GLU A 66 -0.18 9.17 14.15
CA GLU A 66 -0.70 10.25 13.31
C GLU A 66 -1.13 9.72 11.94
N ALA A 67 -0.29 8.89 11.30
CA ALA A 67 -0.62 8.26 10.02
C ALA A 67 -1.94 7.47 10.10
N LYS A 68 -2.14 6.70 11.16
CA LYS A 68 -3.39 5.97 11.40
C LYS A 68 -4.58 6.89 11.69
N GLN A 69 -4.37 8.02 12.35
CA GLN A 69 -5.42 9.02 12.57
C GLN A 69 -5.88 9.65 11.25
N TYR A 70 -4.98 9.81 10.28
CA TYR A 70 -5.30 10.22 8.91
C TYR A 70 -5.81 9.08 8.02
N GLY A 71 -6.07 7.88 8.57
CA GLY A 71 -6.58 6.74 7.84
C GLY A 71 -5.55 6.02 6.95
N PHE A 72 -4.26 6.34 7.05
CA PHE A 72 -3.24 5.68 6.22
C PHE A 72 -3.14 4.20 6.60
N ILE A 73 -3.05 3.35 5.57
CA ILE A 73 -2.93 1.91 5.74
C ILE A 73 -1.54 1.45 5.33
N PHE A 74 -1.05 0.43 6.04
CA PHE A 74 0.25 -0.19 5.78
C PHE A 74 0.01 -1.66 5.46
N SER A 75 0.26 -2.07 4.22
CA SER A 75 0.01 -3.43 3.76
C SER A 75 1.33 -4.11 3.41
N ALA A 76 1.50 -5.36 3.84
CA ALA A 76 2.56 -6.19 3.28
C ALA A 76 2.13 -6.62 1.88
N ALA A 77 3.04 -6.62 0.90
CA ALA A 77 2.70 -7.04 -0.46
C ALA A 77 2.15 -8.48 -0.51
N ARG A 78 2.57 -9.33 0.45
CA ARG A 78 2.21 -10.76 0.56
C ARG A 78 2.47 -11.55 -0.74
N SER A 79 3.47 -11.13 -1.49
CA SER A 79 3.88 -11.78 -2.73
C SER A 79 4.76 -13.00 -2.46
N GLN A 80 4.63 -14.02 -3.31
CA GLN A 80 5.56 -15.15 -3.32
C GLN A 80 6.94 -14.76 -3.87
N LYS A 81 7.01 -13.70 -4.69
CA LYS A 81 8.27 -13.19 -5.24
C LYS A 81 9.03 -12.41 -4.16
N LYS A 82 10.27 -12.84 -3.87
CA LYS A 82 11.14 -12.16 -2.90
C LYS A 82 11.39 -10.72 -3.34
N GLY A 83 11.20 -9.77 -2.42
CA GLY A 83 11.45 -8.34 -2.66
C GLY A 83 10.38 -7.61 -3.47
N ALA A 84 9.22 -8.20 -3.73
CA ALA A 84 8.10 -7.46 -4.34
C ALA A 84 7.50 -6.48 -3.31
N TYR A 85 7.46 -5.19 -3.67
CA TYR A 85 6.90 -4.10 -2.87
C TYR A 85 5.79 -3.32 -3.61
N TYR A 86 5.30 -3.87 -4.72
CA TYR A 86 4.23 -3.31 -5.56
C TYR A 86 2.86 -3.90 -5.20
N SER A 87 1.79 -3.29 -5.73
CA SER A 87 0.40 -3.72 -5.53
C SER A 87 0.18 -5.19 -5.93
N THR A 88 -0.45 -5.95 -5.04
CA THR A 88 -0.94 -7.31 -5.28
C THR A 88 -2.46 -7.32 -5.15
N ILE A 89 -3.10 -8.42 -5.57
CA ILE A 89 -4.56 -8.56 -5.40
C ILE A 89 -4.99 -8.31 -3.95
N HIS A 90 -4.21 -8.76 -2.97
CA HIS A 90 -4.51 -8.54 -1.57
C HIS A 90 -4.47 -7.06 -1.20
N THR A 91 -3.40 -6.35 -1.57
CA THR A 91 -3.28 -4.92 -1.22
C THR A 91 -4.31 -4.06 -1.96
N LEU A 92 -4.70 -4.45 -3.18
CA LEU A 92 -5.75 -3.78 -3.93
C LEU A 92 -7.12 -3.97 -3.30
N LYS A 93 -7.42 -5.17 -2.78
CA LYS A 93 -8.63 -5.40 -1.97
C LYS A 93 -8.64 -4.56 -0.71
N ASP A 94 -7.50 -4.47 0.00
CA ASP A 94 -7.37 -3.60 1.17
C ASP A 94 -7.66 -2.15 0.78
N TRP A 95 -7.06 -1.64 -0.30
CA TRP A 95 -7.29 -0.28 -0.78
C TRP A 95 -8.76 0.01 -1.09
N VAL A 96 -9.45 -0.87 -1.83
CA VAL A 96 -10.88 -0.67 -2.12
C VAL A 96 -11.71 -0.65 -0.84
N ASN A 97 -11.52 -1.63 0.04
CA ASN A 97 -12.35 -1.80 1.23
C ASN A 97 -12.12 -0.75 2.32
N THR A 98 -10.90 -0.21 2.41
CA THR A 98 -10.51 0.65 3.53
C THR A 98 -10.35 2.11 3.15
N ILE A 99 -10.20 2.41 1.85
CA ILE A 99 -10.00 3.77 1.35
C ILE A 99 -11.13 4.17 0.42
N LEU A 100 -11.33 3.46 -0.70
CA LEU A 100 -12.31 3.91 -1.71
C LEU A 100 -13.75 3.82 -1.22
N GLU A 101 -14.16 2.67 -0.69
CA GLU A 101 -15.55 2.46 -0.28
C GLU A 101 -15.97 3.39 0.87
N PRO A 102 -15.19 3.53 1.95
CA PRO A 102 -15.52 4.49 3.01
C PRO A 102 -15.57 5.94 2.50
N TRP A 103 -14.65 6.34 1.62
CA TRP A 103 -14.68 7.69 1.04
C TRP A 103 -15.94 7.92 0.21
N ARG A 104 -16.36 6.95 -0.62
CA ARG A 104 -17.61 7.05 -1.38
C ARG A 104 -18.81 7.19 -0.46
N GLN A 105 -18.88 6.40 0.60
CA GLN A 105 -19.97 6.47 1.58
C GLN A 105 -20.03 7.83 2.27
N GLN A 106 -18.87 8.39 2.63
CA GLN A 106 -18.78 9.73 3.20
C GLN A 106 -19.34 10.79 2.22
N VAL A 107 -18.92 10.76 0.95
CA VAL A 107 -19.42 11.69 -0.08
C VAL A 107 -20.94 11.55 -0.25
N ILE A 108 -21.47 10.33 -0.24
CA ILE A 108 -22.92 10.09 -0.34
C ILE A 108 -23.68 10.71 0.83
N GLU A 109 -23.16 10.57 2.05
CA GLU A 109 -23.78 11.14 3.25
C GLU A 109 -23.70 12.67 3.25
N GLU A 110 -22.53 13.24 2.94
CA GLU A 110 -22.28 14.68 2.95
C GLU A 110 -23.09 15.42 1.88
N ASP A 111 -23.19 14.85 0.68
CA ASP A 111 -23.88 15.47 -0.46
C ASP A 111 -25.35 15.03 -0.58
N GLY A 112 -25.81 14.12 0.28
CA GLY A 112 -27.19 13.59 0.26
C GLY A 112 -27.52 12.83 -1.02
N LEU A 113 -26.56 12.07 -1.56
CA LEU A 113 -26.70 11.31 -2.80
C LEU A 113 -27.43 9.98 -2.59
N PRO A 114 -27.95 9.35 -3.66
CA PRO A 114 -28.48 7.99 -3.58
C PRO A 114 -27.42 6.97 -3.12
N GLU A 115 -27.83 5.94 -2.37
CA GLU A 115 -26.93 4.88 -1.89
C GLU A 115 -26.25 4.11 -3.04
N ASP A 116 -26.96 3.96 -4.17
CA ASP A 116 -26.49 3.29 -5.38
C ASP A 116 -25.64 4.19 -6.30
N GLN A 117 -25.33 5.42 -5.84
CA GLN A 117 -24.45 6.36 -6.54
C GLN A 117 -23.13 5.69 -6.91
N LYS A 118 -22.83 5.77 -8.20
CA LYS A 118 -21.64 5.19 -8.80
C LYS A 118 -20.42 6.09 -8.59
N MET A 119 -19.26 5.46 -8.46
CA MET A 119 -17.96 6.14 -8.51
C MET A 119 -17.09 5.56 -9.62
N VAL A 120 -16.17 6.38 -10.13
CA VAL A 120 -15.14 5.93 -11.08
C VAL A 120 -13.82 5.83 -10.34
N ALA A 121 -13.19 4.65 -10.40
CA ALA A 121 -11.79 4.49 -10.02
C ALA A 121 -10.93 4.51 -11.28
N TYR A 122 -10.24 5.63 -11.50
CA TYR A 122 -9.35 5.86 -12.64
C TYR A 122 -7.91 5.47 -12.26
N ILE A 123 -7.42 4.34 -12.77
CA ILE A 123 -6.15 3.72 -12.32
C ILE A 123 -5.26 3.34 -13.50
N ASP A 124 -3.94 3.33 -13.33
CA ASP A 124 -3.00 2.98 -14.40
C ASP A 124 -3.08 1.51 -14.81
N ILE A 125 -2.69 1.22 -16.07
CA ILE A 125 -2.70 -0.14 -16.64
C ILE A 125 -1.51 -0.99 -16.14
N TYR A 126 -1.44 -1.23 -14.83
CA TYR A 126 -0.49 -2.16 -14.23
C TYR A 126 -1.06 -3.60 -14.19
N PRO A 127 -0.25 -4.67 -14.38
CA PRO A 127 -0.77 -6.05 -14.40
C PRO A 127 -1.58 -6.46 -13.16
N GLY A 128 -1.28 -5.89 -11.99
CA GLY A 128 -2.10 -6.10 -10.80
C GLY A 128 -3.50 -5.50 -10.93
N HIS A 129 -3.60 -4.26 -11.42
CA HIS A 129 -4.84 -3.50 -11.60
C HIS A 129 -5.74 -4.09 -12.69
N THR A 130 -5.16 -4.68 -13.74
CA THR A 130 -5.92 -5.26 -14.85
C THR A 130 -6.25 -6.74 -14.66
N SER A 131 -5.73 -7.35 -13.58
CA SER A 131 -5.93 -8.77 -13.29
C SER A 131 -7.42 -9.14 -13.21
N GLU A 132 -7.77 -10.31 -13.73
CA GLU A 132 -9.14 -10.83 -13.64
C GLU A 132 -9.62 -10.93 -12.19
N ALA A 133 -8.76 -11.43 -11.30
CA ALA A 133 -9.08 -11.54 -9.88
C ALA A 133 -9.49 -10.19 -9.24
N PHE A 134 -8.82 -9.10 -9.62
CA PHE A 134 -9.17 -7.77 -9.10
C PHE A 134 -10.47 -7.27 -9.71
N ARG A 135 -10.63 -7.40 -11.04
CA ARG A 135 -11.86 -6.97 -11.73
C ARG A 135 -13.10 -7.72 -11.24
N VAL A 136 -13.00 -9.03 -11.04
CA VAL A 136 -14.09 -9.87 -10.50
C VAL A 136 -14.41 -9.48 -9.06
N PHE A 137 -13.40 -9.20 -8.23
CA PHE A 137 -13.61 -8.68 -6.88
C PHE A 137 -14.42 -7.38 -6.87
N VAL A 138 -13.99 -6.37 -7.65
CA VAL A 138 -14.71 -5.09 -7.72
C VAL A 138 -16.11 -5.27 -8.26
N PHE A 139 -16.27 -6.05 -9.34
CA PHE A 139 -17.58 -6.27 -9.96
C PHE A 139 -18.59 -6.95 -9.02
N ASN A 140 -18.15 -7.97 -8.27
CA ASN A 140 -19.04 -8.73 -7.40
C ASN A 140 -19.29 -8.06 -6.04
N GLU A 141 -18.25 -7.47 -5.43
CA GLU A 141 -18.32 -6.98 -4.05
C GLU A 141 -18.58 -5.45 -3.99
N HIS A 142 -18.25 -4.71 -5.05
CA HIS A 142 -18.43 -3.25 -5.15
C HIS A 142 -19.01 -2.82 -6.50
N PRO A 143 -20.23 -3.25 -6.87
CA PRO A 143 -20.82 -3.04 -8.21
C PRO A 143 -21.12 -1.56 -8.54
N HIS A 144 -20.92 -0.65 -7.61
CA HIS A 144 -21.00 0.80 -7.80
C HIS A 144 -19.65 1.44 -8.17
N ILE A 145 -18.55 0.70 -8.09
CA ILE A 145 -17.22 1.15 -8.52
C ILE A 145 -16.99 0.74 -9.97
N ILE A 146 -16.82 1.72 -10.84
CA ILE A 146 -16.50 1.52 -12.25
C ILE A 146 -14.99 1.69 -12.42
N LEU A 147 -14.30 0.63 -12.83
CA LEU A 147 -12.87 0.67 -13.14
C LEU A 147 -12.64 1.26 -14.53
N ILE A 148 -11.83 2.31 -14.63
CA ILE A 148 -11.34 2.86 -15.90
C ILE A 148 -9.81 2.86 -15.85
N PHE A 149 -9.17 2.38 -16.92
CA PHE A 149 -7.72 2.23 -16.98
C PHE A 149 -7.06 3.33 -17.80
N VAL A 150 -6.04 3.98 -17.24
CA VAL A 150 -5.16 4.90 -17.98
C VAL A 150 -4.22 4.10 -18.87
N PRO A 151 -4.11 4.41 -20.18
CA PRO A 151 -3.15 3.76 -21.07
C PRO A 151 -1.70 3.91 -20.58
N GLY A 152 -0.86 2.94 -20.93
CA GLY A 152 0.56 3.01 -20.58
C GLY A 152 1.28 4.08 -21.38
N GLY A 153 2.16 4.84 -20.72
CA GLY A 153 2.97 5.89 -21.36
C GLY A 153 2.31 7.27 -21.43
N CYS A 154 1.21 7.47 -20.69
CA CYS A 154 0.61 8.79 -20.46
C CYS A 154 1.35 9.59 -19.39
#